data_AF-A0A7C6LW58-F1
#
_entry.id   AF-A0A7C6LW58-F1
#
_cell.length_a   1.000
_cell.length_b   1.000
_cell.length_c   1.000
_cell.angle_alpha   90.00
_cell.angle_beta   90.00
_cell.angle_gamma   90.00
#
_symmetry.space_group_name_H-M   'P 1'
#
loop_
_entity.id
_entity.type
_entity.pdbx_description
1 polymer ?
#
loop_
_entity_poly.entity_id
_entity_poly.type
_entity_poly.pdbx_seq_one_letter_code
_entity_poly.pdbx_strand_id
1 'polypeptide(L)'
;MKKNKKKSKFKGAVSRNAEKQNRGSQYGYLRLLKGTNIFKEEPRTRVELDIIPYVITCDNHPDIDEEYGIAVKGELWYKRPYWLHRGVGPDNQSVVCPSSVGKPCPICEYRAQLLKDGAKWDDDTVKALKPSMRNLYIVIPKNNKNYSEEPHIWDISQFLFQDKLNEEIQENEEYETFPDLEEGYTLRIRFAEGTFG
;
A
#
# COMPACT_ATOMS: atom_id res chain seq x y z
N MET A 1 -49.66 -2.79 9.75
CA MET A 1 -48.61 -1.86 10.24
C MET A 1 -47.33 -2.65 10.52
N LYS A 2 -46.24 -2.45 9.74
CA LYS A 2 -44.95 -3.12 9.98
C LYS A 2 -44.23 -2.41 11.15
N LYS A 3 -44.05 -3.10 12.29
CA LYS A 3 -43.28 -2.60 13.43
C LYS A 3 -41.81 -2.41 13.01
N ASN A 4 -41.35 -1.15 12.96
CA ASN A 4 -39.93 -0.82 12.82
C ASN A 4 -39.16 -1.36 14.03
N LYS A 5 -38.54 -2.53 13.89
CA LYS A 5 -37.60 -3.07 14.90
C LYS A 5 -36.39 -2.14 14.96
N LYS A 6 -36.30 -1.32 16.02
CA LYS A 6 -35.08 -0.54 16.32
C LYS A 6 -33.88 -1.49 16.32
N LYS A 7 -32.85 -1.20 15.51
CA LYS A 7 -31.60 -1.96 15.49
C LYS A 7 -31.01 -1.90 16.91
N SER A 8 -30.76 -3.08 17.49
CA SER A 8 -30.18 -3.21 18.83
C SER A 8 -28.87 -2.43 18.92
N LYS A 9 -28.65 -1.71 20.03
CA LYS A 9 -27.38 -1.01 20.33
C LYS A 9 -26.15 -1.93 20.30
N PHE A 10 -26.37 -3.24 20.47
CA PHE A 10 -25.33 -4.26 20.42
C PHE A 10 -24.98 -4.69 18.99
N LYS A 11 -25.93 -4.57 18.04
CA LYS A 11 -25.70 -4.92 16.64
C LYS A 11 -24.75 -3.89 16.02
N GLY A 12 -23.57 -4.34 15.62
CA GLY A 12 -22.47 -3.47 15.15
C GLY A 12 -21.44 -3.14 16.24
N ALA A 13 -21.84 -2.92 17.49
CA ALA A 13 -20.90 -2.72 18.60
C ALA A 13 -20.12 -4.00 18.93
N VAL A 14 -20.81 -5.15 18.95
CA VAL A 14 -20.17 -6.47 19.17
C VAL A 14 -19.22 -6.81 18.03
N SER A 15 -19.63 -6.60 16.77
CA SER A 15 -18.77 -6.82 15.59
C SER A 15 -17.52 -5.94 15.61
N ARG A 16 -17.66 -4.64 15.95
CA ARG A 16 -16.52 -3.73 16.09
C ARG A 16 -15.59 -4.10 17.24
N ASN A 17 -16.13 -4.64 18.35
CA ASN A 17 -15.32 -5.13 19.46
C ASN A 17 -14.54 -6.40 19.08
N ALA A 18 -15.18 -7.34 18.38
CA ALA A 18 -14.52 -8.54 17.85
C ALA A 18 -13.43 -8.18 16.82
N GLU A 19 -13.72 -7.25 15.90
CA GLU A 19 -12.71 -6.69 14.99
C GLU A 19 -11.55 -6.06 15.75
N LYS A 20 -11.82 -5.31 16.83
CA LYS A 20 -10.77 -4.70 17.66
C LYS A 20 -9.87 -5.76 18.32
N GLN A 21 -10.42 -6.90 18.71
CA GLN A 21 -9.67 -8.01 19.30
C GLN A 21 -8.85 -8.80 18.26
N ASN A 22 -9.34 -8.89 17.02
CA ASN A 22 -8.64 -9.55 15.90
C ASN A 22 -7.57 -8.67 15.23
N ARG A 23 -7.59 -7.35 15.47
CA ARG A 23 -6.53 -6.44 15.01
C ARG A 23 -5.20 -6.84 15.66
N GLY A 24 -4.19 -7.07 14.83
CA GLY A 24 -2.81 -7.21 15.25
C GLY A 24 -2.20 -5.88 15.67
N SER A 25 -0.86 -5.83 15.73
CA SER A 25 -0.12 -4.59 15.92
C SER A 25 -0.51 -3.57 14.86
N GLN A 26 -0.76 -2.33 15.26
CA GLN A 26 -0.93 -1.22 14.34
C GLN A 26 0.44 -0.87 13.74
N TYR A 27 0.68 -1.25 12.48
CA TYR A 27 1.90 -0.86 11.77
C TYR A 27 1.68 0.45 11.05
N GLY A 28 2.04 1.55 11.73
CA GLY A 28 1.79 2.90 11.25
C GLY A 28 0.30 3.16 11.00
N TYR A 29 -0.08 3.25 9.72
CA TYR A 29 -1.44 3.50 9.24
C TYR A 29 -2.16 2.24 8.75
N LEU A 30 -1.49 1.08 8.74
CA LEU A 30 -2.09 -0.19 8.34
C LEU A 30 -2.76 -0.88 9.54
N ARG A 31 -3.93 -1.47 9.28
CA ARG A 31 -4.64 -2.32 10.23
C ARG A 31 -4.44 -3.77 9.83
N LEU A 32 -3.37 -4.37 10.33
CA LEU A 32 -3.00 -5.74 10.01
C LEU A 32 -3.70 -6.74 10.94
N LEU A 33 -3.88 -7.97 10.47
CA LEU A 33 -4.40 -9.06 11.28
C LEU A 33 -3.33 -9.52 12.26
N LYS A 34 -3.75 -10.13 13.37
CA LYS A 34 -2.80 -10.71 14.32
C LYS A 34 -1.99 -11.83 13.65
N GLY A 35 -0.66 -11.79 13.82
CA GLY A 35 0.25 -12.78 13.23
C GLY A 35 0.68 -12.47 11.80
N THR A 36 0.30 -11.31 11.22
CA THR A 36 0.86 -10.87 9.94
C THR A 36 2.32 -10.45 10.11
N ASN A 37 3.22 -11.12 9.40
CA ASN A 37 4.63 -10.76 9.36
C ASN A 37 4.85 -9.50 8.50
N ILE A 38 5.84 -8.69 8.87
CA ILE A 38 6.15 -7.43 8.19
C ILE A 38 7.62 -7.46 7.82
N PHE A 39 7.91 -7.21 6.56
CA PHE A 39 9.27 -7.02 6.09
C PHE A 39 9.57 -5.51 6.09
N LYS A 40 10.71 -5.14 6.65
CA LYS A 40 11.23 -3.78 6.62
C LYS A 40 12.66 -3.80 6.12
N GLU A 41 12.91 -2.99 5.11
CA GLU A 41 14.21 -2.83 4.51
C GLU A 41 15.20 -2.13 5.45
N GLU A 42 16.45 -2.60 5.42
CA GLU A 42 17.54 -2.05 6.22
C GLU A 42 18.51 -1.30 5.29
N PRO A 43 18.94 -0.07 5.63
CA PRO A 43 19.92 0.64 4.83
C PRO A 43 21.24 -0.12 4.68
N ARG A 44 21.89 0.04 3.52
CA ARG A 44 23.18 -0.59 3.16
C ARG A 44 23.13 -2.13 3.13
N THR A 45 21.96 -2.71 2.92
CA THR A 45 21.80 -4.16 2.80
C THR A 45 21.54 -4.59 1.35
N ARG A 46 21.76 -5.88 1.10
CA ARG A 46 21.26 -6.59 -0.08
C ARG A 46 20.31 -7.66 0.39
N VAL A 47 19.17 -7.78 -0.27
CA VAL A 47 18.17 -8.79 0.06
C VAL A 47 17.72 -9.51 -1.20
N GLU A 48 17.28 -10.75 -1.02
CA GLU A 48 16.63 -11.55 -2.05
C GLU A 48 15.16 -11.66 -1.65
N LEU A 49 14.24 -11.21 -2.51
CA LEU A 49 12.80 -11.23 -2.24
C LEU A 49 12.07 -11.89 -3.41
N ASP A 50 11.21 -12.86 -3.11
CA ASP A 50 10.19 -13.30 -4.05
C ASP A 50 8.94 -12.44 -3.82
N ILE A 51 8.41 -11.82 -4.87
CA ILE A 51 7.14 -11.08 -4.80
C ILE A 51 6.00 -12.06 -5.13
N ILE A 52 5.05 -12.19 -4.21
CA ILE A 52 3.95 -13.15 -4.31
C ILE A 52 2.67 -12.44 -4.75
N PRO A 53 2.02 -12.91 -5.83
CA PRO A 53 0.76 -12.34 -6.27
C PRO A 53 -0.38 -12.81 -5.36
N TYR A 54 -1.47 -12.07 -5.38
CA TYR A 54 -2.67 -12.38 -4.64
C TYR A 54 -3.91 -12.21 -5.52
N VAL A 55 -4.96 -12.97 -5.19
CA VAL A 55 -6.24 -12.86 -5.87
C VAL A 55 -6.92 -11.55 -5.47
N ILE A 56 -7.26 -10.73 -6.46
CA ILE A 56 -7.99 -9.50 -6.22
C ILE A 56 -9.44 -9.83 -5.88
N THR A 57 -9.89 -9.35 -4.72
CA THR A 57 -11.26 -9.59 -4.23
C THR A 57 -12.12 -8.33 -4.22
N CYS A 58 -11.53 -7.15 -4.44
CA CYS A 58 -12.23 -5.86 -4.41
C CYS A 58 -12.53 -5.34 -5.81
N ASP A 59 -13.64 -4.62 -5.96
CA ASP A 59 -14.07 -4.06 -7.26
C ASP A 59 -13.31 -2.77 -7.64
N ASN A 60 -12.61 -2.14 -6.69
CA ASN A 60 -11.94 -0.85 -6.88
C ASN A 60 -10.44 -0.96 -6.61
N HIS A 61 -9.79 -1.94 -7.23
CA HIS A 61 -8.35 -2.07 -7.14
C HIS A 61 -7.66 -0.81 -7.72
N PRO A 62 -6.61 -0.25 -7.10
CA PRO A 62 -6.02 1.01 -7.56
C PRO A 62 -5.32 0.94 -8.93
N ASP A 63 -4.86 -0.24 -9.34
CA ASP A 63 -4.28 -0.52 -10.67
C ASP A 63 -5.31 -1.04 -11.70
N ILE A 64 -6.62 -1.02 -11.41
CA ILE A 64 -7.61 -1.65 -12.29
C ILE A 64 -7.60 -1.02 -13.69
N ASP A 65 -7.47 -1.86 -14.71
CA ASP A 65 -7.68 -1.52 -16.11
C ASP A 65 -8.48 -2.66 -16.77
N GLU A 66 -9.76 -2.41 -17.01
CA GLU A 66 -10.66 -3.42 -17.60
C GLU A 66 -10.40 -3.65 -19.09
N GLU A 67 -9.80 -2.69 -19.80
CA GLU A 67 -9.50 -2.82 -21.24
C GLU A 67 -8.40 -3.85 -21.47
N TYR A 68 -7.38 -3.83 -20.62
CA TYR A 68 -6.22 -4.72 -20.70
C TYR A 68 -6.26 -5.89 -19.72
N GLY A 69 -7.33 -6.03 -18.93
CA GLY A 69 -7.48 -7.09 -17.94
C GLY A 69 -6.53 -6.97 -16.74
N ILE A 70 -6.00 -5.77 -16.48
CA ILE A 70 -5.02 -5.53 -15.43
C ILE A 70 -5.73 -5.38 -14.08
N ALA A 71 -5.27 -6.15 -13.11
CA ALA A 71 -5.72 -6.07 -11.73
C ALA A 71 -7.27 -6.13 -11.57
N VAL A 72 -7.93 -6.92 -12.40
CA VAL A 72 -9.38 -7.15 -12.35
C VAL A 72 -9.72 -8.15 -11.24
N LYS A 73 -10.91 -8.03 -10.67
CA LYS A 73 -11.38 -8.92 -9.60
C LYS A 73 -11.43 -10.38 -10.07
N GLY A 74 -10.86 -11.27 -9.27
CA GLY A 74 -10.72 -12.69 -9.57
C GLY A 74 -9.33 -13.05 -10.10
N GLU A 75 -8.61 -12.09 -10.67
CA GLU A 75 -7.28 -12.30 -11.22
C GLU A 75 -6.18 -12.16 -10.17
N LEU A 76 -5.01 -12.74 -10.47
CA LEU A 76 -3.79 -12.56 -9.70
C LEU A 76 -3.15 -11.20 -10.01
N TRP A 77 -2.65 -10.53 -8.98
CA TRP A 77 -1.87 -9.31 -9.12
C TRP A 77 -0.81 -9.19 -8.03
N TYR A 78 0.28 -8.49 -8.32
CA TYR A 78 1.50 -8.56 -7.49
C TYR A 78 1.66 -7.41 -6.48
N LYS A 79 0.89 -6.33 -6.62
CA LYS A 79 1.00 -5.15 -5.73
C LYS A 79 -0.33 -4.50 -5.41
N ARG A 80 -0.33 -3.60 -4.43
CA ARG A 80 -1.46 -2.71 -4.14
C ARG A 80 -0.97 -1.27 -3.91
N PRO A 81 -1.12 -0.37 -4.90
CA PRO A 81 -0.75 1.03 -4.73
C PRO A 81 -1.72 1.76 -3.80
N TYR A 82 -1.22 2.76 -3.10
CA TYR A 82 -2.06 3.71 -2.38
C TYR A 82 -1.31 5.01 -2.13
N TRP A 83 -2.07 6.02 -1.76
CA TRP A 83 -1.63 7.37 -1.47
C TRP A 83 -1.65 7.57 0.03
N LEU A 84 -0.61 8.18 0.58
CA LEU A 84 -0.46 8.40 2.00
C LEU A 84 -0.21 9.89 2.27
N HIS A 85 -1.09 10.51 3.07
CA HIS A 85 -0.79 11.81 3.67
C HIS A 85 0.01 11.61 4.95
N ARG A 86 1.02 12.44 5.18
CA ARG A 86 1.83 12.49 6.39
C ARG A 86 1.69 13.88 7.01
N GLY A 87 1.99 14.02 8.30
CA GLY A 87 1.88 15.33 8.96
C GLY A 87 0.47 15.82 9.18
N VAL A 88 -0.49 14.90 9.35
CA VAL A 88 -1.88 15.27 9.58
C VAL A 88 -2.14 15.51 11.06
N GLY A 89 -2.52 16.74 11.38
CA GLY A 89 -2.91 17.16 12.72
C GLY A 89 -1.73 17.33 13.68
N PRO A 90 -2.00 17.71 14.94
CA PRO A 90 -0.97 18.00 15.95
C PRO A 90 -0.12 16.76 16.29
N ASP A 91 -0.67 15.56 16.12
CA ASP A 91 0.02 14.30 16.39
C ASP A 91 0.87 13.80 15.19
N ASN A 92 1.01 14.60 14.13
CA ASN A 92 1.82 14.28 12.94
C ASN A 92 1.43 12.92 12.30
N GLN A 93 0.13 12.62 12.24
CA GLN A 93 -0.35 11.31 11.85
C GLN A 93 -0.14 11.05 10.35
N SER A 94 0.08 9.78 10.02
CA SER A 94 0.03 9.28 8.66
C SER A 94 -1.34 8.65 8.39
N VAL A 95 -2.00 9.05 7.31
CA VAL A 95 -3.36 8.61 6.96
C VAL A 95 -3.44 8.23 5.49
N VAL A 96 -4.05 7.08 5.21
CA VAL A 96 -4.31 6.63 3.84
C VAL A 96 -5.30 7.59 3.19
N CYS A 97 -4.96 8.09 2.01
CA CYS A 97 -5.82 8.97 1.25
C CYS A 97 -6.99 8.18 0.66
N PRO A 98 -8.25 8.59 0.90
CA PRO A 98 -9.42 7.91 0.33
C PRO A 98 -9.45 7.89 -1.20
N SER A 99 -8.74 8.82 -1.87
CA SER A 99 -8.70 8.86 -3.33
C SER A 99 -8.05 7.62 -3.93
N SER A 100 -7.21 6.89 -3.18
CA SER A 100 -6.65 5.60 -3.62
C SER A 100 -7.70 4.56 -3.97
N VAL A 101 -8.92 4.72 -3.48
CA VAL A 101 -10.04 3.81 -3.73
C VAL A 101 -11.23 4.56 -4.36
N GLY A 102 -10.96 5.68 -5.03
CA GLY A 102 -11.95 6.50 -5.74
C GLY A 102 -12.85 7.34 -4.85
N LYS A 103 -12.51 7.55 -3.57
CA LYS A 103 -13.33 8.35 -2.64
C LYS A 103 -12.83 9.80 -2.52
N PRO A 104 -13.73 10.77 -2.27
CA PRO A 104 -13.35 12.16 -2.00
C PRO A 104 -12.37 12.26 -0.82
N CYS A 105 -11.38 13.16 -0.94
CA CYS A 105 -10.37 13.39 0.08
C CYS A 105 -10.32 14.89 0.43
N PRO A 106 -10.72 15.29 1.65
CA PRO A 106 -10.71 16.70 2.07
C PRO A 106 -9.33 17.37 2.00
N ILE A 107 -8.25 16.61 2.25
CA ILE A 107 -6.88 17.14 2.18
C ILE A 107 -6.50 17.44 0.72
N CYS A 108 -6.81 16.53 -0.20
CA CYS A 108 -6.58 16.75 -1.63
C CYS A 108 -7.44 17.89 -2.18
N GLU A 109 -8.70 17.97 -1.76
CA GLU A 109 -9.63 19.04 -2.16
C GLU A 109 -9.13 20.41 -1.67
N TYR A 110 -8.73 20.51 -0.41
CA TYR A 110 -8.18 21.75 0.14
C TYR A 110 -6.89 22.16 -0.57
N ARG A 111 -5.97 21.21 -0.81
CA ARG A 111 -4.75 21.47 -1.59
C ARG A 111 -5.07 21.98 -3.00
N ALA A 112 -6.05 21.37 -3.67
CA ALA A 112 -6.49 21.81 -4.99
C ALA A 112 -7.10 23.21 -4.96
N GLN A 113 -7.82 23.56 -3.89
CA GLN A 113 -8.38 24.90 -3.70
C GLN A 113 -7.27 25.95 -3.52
N LEU A 114 -6.26 25.69 -2.68
CA LEU A 114 -5.12 26.60 -2.51
C LEU A 114 -4.42 26.90 -3.83
N LEU A 115 -4.19 25.88 -4.66
CA LEU A 115 -3.59 26.04 -5.99
C LEU A 115 -4.47 26.89 -6.93
N LYS A 116 -5.79 26.70 -6.88
CA LYS A 116 -6.75 27.53 -7.64
C LYS A 116 -6.76 28.97 -7.17
N ASP A 117 -6.58 29.20 -5.88
CA ASP A 117 -6.55 30.52 -5.26
C ASP A 117 -5.19 31.24 -5.44
N GLY A 118 -4.26 30.63 -6.18
CA GLY A 118 -2.98 31.23 -6.58
C GLY A 118 -1.81 30.89 -5.66
N ALA A 119 -1.97 29.98 -4.70
CA ALA A 119 -0.83 29.46 -3.95
C ALA A 119 0.14 28.74 -4.89
N LYS A 120 1.45 28.94 -4.68
CA LYS A 120 2.45 28.31 -5.53
C LYS A 120 2.54 26.82 -5.22
N TRP A 121 2.77 26.01 -6.26
CA TRP A 121 2.92 24.56 -6.11
C TRP A 121 4.14 24.17 -5.27
N ASP A 122 5.14 25.05 -5.21
CA ASP A 122 6.39 24.88 -4.50
C ASP A 122 6.39 25.47 -3.09
N ASP A 123 5.28 26.09 -2.67
CA ASP A 123 5.08 26.53 -1.30
C ASP A 123 5.09 25.34 -0.33
N ASP A 124 5.79 25.49 0.80
CA ASP A 124 5.97 24.41 1.77
C ASP A 124 4.63 23.90 2.34
N THR A 125 3.65 24.78 2.51
CA THR A 125 2.32 24.39 3.01
C THR A 125 1.56 23.56 1.98
N VAL A 126 1.68 23.88 0.68
CA VAL A 126 1.03 23.15 -0.41
C VAL A 126 1.73 21.81 -0.67
N LYS A 127 3.07 21.78 -0.56
CA LYS A 127 3.88 20.57 -0.67
C LYS A 127 3.57 19.59 0.46
N ALA A 128 3.47 20.05 1.69
CA ALA A 128 3.19 19.20 2.86
C ALA A 128 1.84 18.46 2.75
N LEU A 129 0.86 19.04 2.07
CA LEU A 129 -0.45 18.41 1.84
C LEU A 129 -0.42 17.32 0.76
N LYS A 130 0.61 17.29 -0.09
CA LYS A 130 0.71 16.32 -1.19
C LYS A 130 0.88 14.91 -0.61
N PRO A 131 0.01 13.95 -0.97
CA PRO A 131 0.21 12.57 -0.55
C PRO A 131 1.40 11.96 -1.29
N SER A 132 2.12 11.06 -0.63
CA SER A 132 3.16 10.22 -1.24
C SER A 132 2.56 8.92 -1.77
N MET A 133 3.03 8.44 -2.92
CA MET A 133 2.62 7.14 -3.47
C MET A 133 3.45 6.00 -2.85
N ARG A 134 2.77 4.93 -2.45
CA ARG A 134 3.36 3.73 -1.85
C ARG A 134 2.71 2.49 -2.44
N ASN A 135 3.39 1.36 -2.31
CA ASN A 135 2.89 0.06 -2.72
C ASN A 135 3.00 -0.92 -1.56
N LEU A 136 1.96 -1.75 -1.41
CA LEU A 136 2.02 -2.95 -0.59
C LEU A 136 2.32 -4.15 -1.50
N TYR A 137 3.26 -4.97 -1.07
CA TYR A 137 3.57 -6.27 -1.64
C TYR A 137 3.44 -7.35 -0.58
N ILE A 138 3.21 -8.57 -1.04
CA ILE A 138 3.50 -9.77 -0.27
C ILE A 138 4.86 -10.25 -0.75
N VAL A 139 5.82 -10.39 0.16
CA VAL A 139 7.17 -10.85 -0.17
C VAL A 139 7.58 -12.03 0.68
N ILE A 140 8.42 -12.90 0.13
CA ILE A 140 9.12 -13.93 0.88
C ILE A 140 10.61 -13.59 0.85
N PRO A 141 11.20 -13.18 1.99
CA PRO A 141 12.64 -13.00 2.08
C PRO A 141 13.36 -14.33 1.92
N LYS A 142 14.27 -14.42 0.96
CA LYS A 142 15.09 -15.60 0.70
C LYS A 142 16.46 -15.43 1.33
N ASN A 143 16.97 -16.50 1.94
CA ASN A 143 18.31 -16.53 2.55
C ASN A 143 18.55 -15.40 3.56
N ASN A 144 17.50 -14.89 4.22
CA ASN A 144 17.58 -13.77 5.14
C ASN A 144 17.76 -14.26 6.59
N LYS A 145 18.65 -13.62 7.36
CA LYS A 145 18.92 -14.01 8.76
C LYS A 145 17.91 -13.45 9.76
N ASN A 146 17.27 -12.34 9.42
CA ASN A 146 16.37 -11.58 10.31
C ASN A 146 14.90 -11.95 10.10
N TYR A 147 14.56 -12.59 8.98
CA TYR A 147 13.19 -12.91 8.59
C TYR A 147 13.07 -14.40 8.23
N SER A 148 11.96 -15.02 8.60
CA SER A 148 11.62 -16.36 8.14
C SER A 148 11.33 -16.36 6.63
N GLU A 149 11.54 -17.49 5.96
CA GLU A 149 11.10 -17.69 4.57
C GLU A 149 9.59 -17.97 4.51
N GLU A 150 8.81 -17.02 5.02
CA GLU A 150 7.35 -17.01 5.04
C GLU A 150 6.84 -15.72 4.39
N PRO A 151 5.54 -15.61 4.04
CA PRO A 151 4.98 -14.38 3.53
C PRO A 151 5.04 -13.23 4.53
N HIS A 152 5.54 -12.08 4.09
CA HIS A 152 5.61 -10.83 4.81
C HIS A 152 4.92 -9.72 4.02
N ILE A 153 4.21 -8.81 4.71
CA ILE A 153 3.78 -7.57 4.10
C ILE A 153 4.98 -6.63 4.00
N TRP A 154 5.24 -6.12 2.80
CA TRP A 154 6.22 -5.08 2.57
C TRP A 154 5.56 -3.83 2.04
N ASP A 155 5.81 -2.71 2.72
CA ASP A 155 5.25 -1.42 2.37
C ASP A 155 6.38 -0.45 2.04
N ILE A 156 6.45 -0.04 0.77
CA ILE A 156 7.59 0.70 0.22
C ILE A 156 7.13 1.82 -0.71
N SER A 157 7.99 2.84 -0.88
CA SER A 157 7.72 3.98 -1.75
C SER A 157 7.70 3.55 -3.23
N GLN A 158 6.74 4.10 -3.99
CA GLN A 158 6.72 3.97 -5.45
C GLN A 158 8.04 4.44 -6.04
N PHE A 159 8.46 5.65 -5.68
CA PHE A 159 9.64 6.30 -6.26
C PHE A 159 10.95 5.58 -5.92
N LEU A 160 11.06 5.05 -4.71
CA LEU A 160 12.32 4.46 -4.24
C LEU A 160 12.51 3.02 -4.70
N PHE A 161 11.42 2.33 -5.05
CA PHE A 161 11.44 0.92 -5.43
C PHE A 161 10.72 0.63 -6.75
N GLN A 162 9.39 0.85 -6.82
CA GLN A 162 8.61 0.43 -7.99
C GLN A 162 9.05 1.12 -9.28
N ASP A 163 9.41 2.40 -9.23
CA ASP A 163 9.89 3.12 -10.42
C ASP A 163 11.19 2.48 -10.95
N LYS A 164 12.08 2.05 -10.05
CA LYS A 164 13.32 1.33 -10.42
C LYS A 164 13.03 -0.08 -10.93
N LEU A 165 12.07 -0.77 -10.33
CA LEU A 165 11.63 -2.08 -10.82
C LEU A 165 11.04 -1.96 -12.24
N ASN A 166 10.29 -0.89 -12.52
CA ASN A 166 9.78 -0.62 -13.87
C ASN A 166 10.91 -0.38 -14.86
N GLU A 167 11.96 0.36 -14.48
CA GLU A 167 13.15 0.58 -15.32
C GLU A 167 13.79 -0.76 -15.71
N GLU A 168 14.02 -1.66 -14.74
CA GLU A 168 14.59 -3.00 -15.01
C GLU A 168 13.68 -3.84 -15.94
N ILE A 169 12.37 -3.80 -15.73
CA ILE A 169 11.40 -4.49 -16.59
C ILE A 169 11.40 -3.93 -18.01
N GLN A 170 11.49 -2.61 -18.17
CA GLN A 170 11.55 -1.97 -19.48
C GLN A 170 12.85 -2.28 -20.23
N GLU A 171 13.95 -2.53 -19.50
CA GLU A 171 15.22 -2.94 -20.10
C GLU A 171 15.21 -4.40 -20.55
N ASN A 172 14.43 -5.28 -19.90
CA ASN A 172 14.28 -6.67 -20.29
C ASN A 172 12.85 -7.18 -20.05
N GLU A 173 12.10 -7.36 -21.14
CA GLU A 173 10.71 -7.84 -21.13
C GLU A 173 10.55 -9.20 -20.43
N GLU A 174 11.58 -10.06 -20.39
CA GLU A 174 11.52 -11.32 -19.64
C GLU A 174 11.22 -11.10 -18.15
N TYR A 175 11.64 -9.96 -17.59
CA TYR A 175 11.42 -9.64 -16.19
C TYR A 175 9.97 -9.32 -15.86
N GLU A 176 9.08 -9.10 -16.83
CA GLU A 176 7.64 -8.91 -16.57
C GLU A 176 7.01 -10.11 -15.83
N THR A 177 7.55 -11.30 -16.03
CA THR A 177 7.09 -12.56 -15.41
C THR A 177 7.52 -12.71 -13.95
N PHE A 178 8.27 -11.75 -13.37
CA PHE A 178 8.81 -11.86 -12.00
C PHE A 178 7.82 -12.30 -10.91
N PRO A 179 6.52 -11.91 -10.91
CA PRO A 179 5.62 -12.31 -9.84
C PRO A 179 4.89 -13.62 -10.14
N ASP A 180 5.20 -14.32 -11.23
CA ASP A 180 4.57 -15.59 -11.52
C ASP A 180 4.94 -16.65 -10.47
N LEU A 181 4.00 -17.54 -10.13
CA LEU A 181 4.19 -18.53 -9.07
C LEU A 181 5.06 -19.72 -9.49
N GLU A 182 5.21 -19.97 -10.80
CA GLU A 182 5.96 -21.08 -11.37
C GLU A 182 7.22 -20.61 -12.10
N GLU A 183 7.09 -19.56 -12.93
CA GLU A 183 8.15 -19.03 -13.80
C GLU A 183 8.74 -17.71 -13.29
N GLY A 184 8.35 -17.26 -12.10
CA GLY A 184 8.78 -15.99 -11.52
C GLY A 184 10.26 -15.91 -11.15
N TYR A 185 10.67 -14.73 -10.70
CA TYR A 185 12.05 -14.42 -10.35
C TYR A 185 12.21 -13.99 -8.90
N THR A 186 13.31 -14.41 -8.28
CA THR A 186 13.79 -13.81 -7.04
C THR A 186 14.48 -12.49 -7.33
N LEU A 187 13.95 -11.39 -6.80
CA LEU A 187 14.54 -10.06 -6.96
C LEU A 187 15.76 -9.92 -6.04
N ARG A 188 16.89 -9.48 -6.61
CA ARG A 188 18.09 -9.09 -5.84
C ARG A 188 18.14 -7.59 -5.68
N ILE A 189 17.76 -7.11 -4.50
CA ILE A 189 17.56 -5.68 -4.24
C ILE A 189 18.69 -5.15 -3.37
N ARG A 190 19.27 -4.00 -3.75
CA ARG A 190 20.24 -3.26 -2.94
C ARG A 190 19.62 -1.99 -2.39
N PHE A 191 19.60 -1.88 -1.06
CA PHE A 191 19.13 -0.70 -0.36
C PHE A 191 20.30 0.22 -0.01
N ALA A 192 20.40 1.38 -0.66
CA ALA A 192 21.43 2.38 -0.37
C ALA A 192 20.93 3.43 0.63
N GLU A 193 21.85 3.98 1.43
CA GLU A 193 21.58 4.92 2.54
C GLU A 193 20.86 6.21 2.12
N GLY A 194 20.98 6.64 0.86
CA GLY A 194 20.41 7.89 0.36
C GLY A 194 18.97 7.82 -0.19
N THR A 195 18.27 6.69 -0.02
CA THR A 195 17.03 6.40 -0.78
C THR A 195 15.84 6.05 0.12
N PHE A 196 15.68 6.70 1.28
CA PHE A 196 14.52 6.45 2.17
C PHE A 196 13.87 7.75 2.67
N GLY A 197 12.58 7.93 2.35
CA GLY A 197 11.66 8.98 2.82
C GLY A 197 10.20 8.67 2.47
#